data_AF-A0A1A8MS74-F1
#
_entry.id   AF-A0A1A8MS74-F1
#
_cell.length_a   1.000
_cell.length_b   1.000
_cell.length_c   1.000
_cell.angle_alpha   90.00
_cell.angle_beta   90.00
_cell.angle_gamma   90.00
#
_symmetry.space_group_name_H-M   'P 1'
#
loop_
_entity.id
_entity.type
_entity.pdbx_description
1 polymer ?
#
loop_
_entity_poly.entity_id
_entity_poly.type
_entity_poly.pdbx_seq_one_letter_code
_entity_poly.pdbx_strand_id
1 'polypeptide(L)'
;MVISLCVALLTTVPLLWLVRETDAMPDPARRDLLMREETSRQTGGLLTLTAAEQKLDTRLHQLKEREMSAAPFPPAVHFFKVKTLIEKSPIFKLLQRMPKGAALHIHGSSVVGVEWLVKNVTHRPHCYICFT
;
A
#
# COMPACT_ATOMS: atom_id res chain seq x y z
N MET A 1 -29.88 -62.61 4.09
CA MET A 1 -28.57 -61.91 4.16
C MET A 1 -28.20 -61.21 2.86
N VAL A 2 -28.27 -61.87 1.70
CA VAL A 2 -27.82 -61.29 0.41
C VAL A 2 -28.60 -60.02 0.00
N ILE A 3 -29.92 -60.01 0.18
CA ILE A 3 -30.79 -58.87 -0.20
C ILE A 3 -30.46 -57.61 0.63
N SER A 4 -30.15 -57.77 1.92
CA SER A 4 -29.79 -56.65 2.81
C SER A 4 -28.44 -56.05 2.46
N LEU A 5 -27.49 -56.86 1.99
CA LEU A 5 -26.19 -56.39 1.49
C LEU A 5 -26.34 -55.60 0.18
N CYS A 6 -27.17 -56.09 -0.75
CA CYS A 6 -27.43 -55.40 -2.02
C CYS A 6 -28.11 -54.04 -1.83
N VAL A 7 -29.08 -53.93 -0.91
CA VAL A 7 -29.74 -52.65 -0.61
C VAL A 7 -28.77 -51.67 0.07
N ALA A 8 -27.90 -52.15 0.94
CA ALA A 8 -26.85 -51.32 1.54
C ALA A 8 -25.86 -50.79 0.48
N LEU A 9 -25.40 -51.64 -0.44
CA LEU A 9 -24.51 -51.22 -1.55
C LEU A 9 -25.19 -50.25 -2.53
N LEU A 10 -26.46 -50.47 -2.86
CA LEU A 10 -27.24 -49.61 -3.77
C LEU A 10 -27.50 -48.22 -3.19
N THR A 11 -27.48 -48.05 -1.87
CA THR A 11 -27.70 -46.77 -1.20
C THR A 11 -26.41 -46.04 -0.84
N THR A 12 -25.32 -46.75 -0.54
CA THR A 12 -24.04 -46.14 -0.16
C THR A 12 -23.22 -45.65 -1.37
N VAL A 13 -23.26 -46.34 -2.50
CA VAL A 13 -22.51 -45.95 -3.71
C VAL A 13 -22.99 -44.60 -4.30
N PRO A 14 -24.30 -44.31 -4.43
CA PRO A 14 -24.76 -42.99 -4.85
C PRO A 14 -24.47 -41.90 -3.81
N LEU A 15 -24.52 -42.24 -2.51
CA LEU A 15 -24.16 -41.30 -1.44
C LEU A 15 -22.69 -40.88 -1.52
N LEU A 16 -21.79 -41.81 -1.83
CA LEU A 16 -20.37 -41.54 -2.09
C LEU A 16 -20.16 -40.73 -3.38
N TRP A 17 -21.02 -40.90 -4.39
CA TRP A 17 -20.99 -40.09 -5.62
C TRP A 17 -21.55 -38.67 -5.41
N LEU A 18 -22.44 -38.50 -4.42
CA LEU A 18 -22.96 -37.22 -3.93
C LEU A 18 -22.03 -36.53 -2.93
N VAL A 19 -21.01 -37.22 -2.40
CA VAL A 19 -19.82 -36.56 -1.85
C VAL A 19 -19.08 -35.98 -3.04
N ARG A 20 -19.63 -34.87 -3.54
CA ARG A 20 -18.93 -33.92 -4.38
C ARG A 20 -17.62 -33.67 -3.65
N GLU A 21 -16.49 -34.07 -4.23
CA GLU A 21 -15.17 -33.65 -3.80
C GLU A 21 -15.29 -32.17 -3.46
N THR A 22 -15.34 -31.85 -2.17
CA THR A 22 -15.29 -30.47 -1.73
C THR A 22 -13.90 -30.07 -2.13
N ASP A 23 -13.79 -29.40 -3.27
CA ASP A 23 -12.53 -28.93 -3.82
C ASP A 23 -11.97 -27.93 -2.80
N ALA A 24 -11.27 -28.48 -1.80
CA ALA A 24 -10.79 -27.76 -0.63
C ALA A 24 -9.65 -26.81 -1.02
N MET A 25 -9.09 -27.00 -2.22
CA MET A 25 -8.07 -26.16 -2.80
C MET A 25 -8.71 -25.03 -3.62
N PRO A 26 -8.39 -23.76 -3.32
CA PRO A 26 -8.80 -22.65 -4.16
C PRO A 26 -8.29 -22.83 -5.60
N ASP A 27 -9.17 -22.70 -6.59
CA ASP A 27 -8.82 -22.75 -8.02
C ASP A 27 -7.71 -21.72 -8.35
N PRO A 28 -6.50 -22.16 -8.75
CA PRO A 28 -5.40 -21.26 -9.10
C PRO A 28 -5.74 -20.29 -10.22
N ALA A 29 -6.53 -20.71 -11.22
CA ALA A 29 -6.93 -19.83 -12.32
C ALA A 29 -7.86 -18.72 -11.82
N ARG A 30 -8.79 -19.05 -10.91
CA ARG A 30 -9.63 -18.06 -10.23
C ARG A 30 -8.80 -17.10 -9.37
N ARG A 31 -7.80 -17.60 -8.65
CA ARG A 31 -6.87 -16.76 -7.88
C ARG A 31 -6.15 -15.76 -8.79
N ASP A 32 -5.56 -16.23 -9.89
CA ASP A 32 -4.83 -15.37 -10.83
C ASP A 32 -5.73 -14.32 -11.48
N LEU A 33 -6.98 -14.69 -11.80
CA LEU A 33 -7.98 -13.74 -12.28
C LEU A 33 -8.22 -12.63 -11.26
N LEU A 34 -8.46 -12.98 -9.99
CA LEU A 34 -8.69 -12.00 -8.93
C LEU A 34 -7.48 -11.09 -8.70
N MET A 35 -6.26 -11.64 -8.70
CA MET A 35 -5.03 -10.84 -8.58
C MET A 35 -4.87 -9.82 -9.71
N ARG A 36 -5.20 -10.21 -10.95
CA ARG A 36 -5.20 -9.29 -12.12
C ARG A 36 -6.29 -8.23 -12.01
N GLU A 37 -7.51 -8.62 -11.60
CA GLU A 37 -8.60 -7.68 -11.36
C GLU A 37 -8.25 -6.66 -10.27
N GLU A 38 -7.66 -7.09 -9.15
CA GLU A 38 -7.21 -6.19 -8.08
C GLU A 38 -6.13 -5.23 -8.58
N THR A 39 -5.11 -5.73 -9.28
CA THR A 39 -4.00 -4.91 -9.82
C THR A 39 -4.54 -3.83 -10.77
N SER A 40 -5.43 -4.20 -11.70
CA SER A 40 -6.01 -3.27 -12.67
C SER A 40 -6.93 -2.21 -12.05
N ARG A 41 -7.60 -2.51 -10.94
CA ARG A 41 -8.53 -1.60 -10.25
C ARG A 41 -7.84 -0.64 -9.29
N GLN A 42 -6.56 -0.83 -8.99
CA GLN A 42 -5.78 0.11 -8.18
C GLN A 42 -5.60 1.45 -8.90
N THR A 43 -5.32 2.51 -8.14
CA THR A 43 -5.00 3.82 -8.70
C THR A 43 -3.81 3.72 -9.66
N GLY A 44 -4.04 4.03 -10.93
CA GLY A 44 -3.02 3.93 -11.98
C GLY A 44 -2.78 2.51 -12.53
N GLY A 45 -3.56 1.49 -12.13
CA GLY A 45 -3.33 0.09 -12.50
C GLY A 45 -3.48 -0.24 -14.00
N LEU A 46 -4.06 0.67 -14.79
CA LEU A 46 -4.20 0.54 -16.25
C LEU A 46 -3.16 1.38 -17.02
N LEU A 47 -2.23 2.05 -16.34
CA LEU A 47 -1.19 2.84 -17.00
C LEU A 47 -0.13 1.91 -17.61
N THR A 48 0.09 2.05 -18.91
CA THR A 48 1.17 1.35 -19.61
C THR A 48 2.49 2.08 -19.39
N LEU A 49 3.44 1.41 -18.75
CA LEU A 49 4.78 1.95 -18.52
C LEU A 49 5.70 1.71 -19.71
N THR A 50 6.52 2.70 -20.04
CA THR A 50 7.65 2.57 -20.97
C THR A 50 8.77 1.71 -20.38
N ALA A 51 9.73 1.26 -21.21
CA ALA A 51 10.86 0.46 -20.75
C ALA A 51 11.71 1.17 -19.67
N ALA A 52 11.86 2.50 -19.77
CA ALA A 52 12.59 3.28 -18.77
C ALA A 52 11.81 3.35 -17.43
N GLU A 53 10.49 3.52 -17.49
CA GLU A 53 9.63 3.54 -16.30
C GLU A 53 9.57 2.17 -15.64
N GLN A 54 9.50 1.07 -16.39
CA GLN A 54 9.53 -0.30 -15.84
C GLN A 54 10.85 -0.58 -15.09
N LYS A 55 11.97 -0.08 -15.61
CA LYS A 55 13.27 -0.20 -14.93
C LYS A 55 13.28 0.57 -13.61
N LEU A 56 12.71 1.77 -13.59
CA LEU A 56 12.59 2.58 -12.38
C LEU A 56 11.62 1.91 -11.37
N ASP A 57 10.46 1.45 -11.84
CA ASP A 57 9.44 0.77 -11.03
C ASP A 57 10.02 -0.47 -10.34
N THR A 58 10.71 -1.34 -11.08
CA THR A 58 11.40 -2.51 -10.53
C THR A 58 12.35 -2.12 -9.39
N ARG A 59 13.13 -1.05 -9.58
CA ARG A 59 14.07 -0.58 -8.56
C ARG A 59 13.34 0.02 -7.35
N LEU A 60 12.29 0.80 -7.57
CA LEU A 60 11.49 1.41 -6.53
C LEU A 60 10.79 0.34 -5.69
N HIS A 61 10.22 -0.68 -6.33
CA HIS A 61 9.59 -1.83 -5.67
C HIS A 61 10.59 -2.56 -4.76
N GLN A 62 11.79 -2.85 -5.25
CA GLN A 62 12.84 -3.47 -4.42
C GLN A 62 13.23 -2.62 -3.20
N LEU A 63 13.30 -1.30 -3.34
CA LEU A 63 13.58 -0.40 -2.21
C LEU A 63 12.41 -0.42 -1.22
N LYS A 64 11.16 -0.38 -1.72
CA LYS A 64 9.94 -0.44 -0.92
C LYS A 64 9.90 -1.70 -0.06
N GLU A 65 10.09 -2.88 -0.64
CA GLU A 65 10.07 -4.13 0.12
C GLU A 65 11.15 -4.19 1.21
N ARG A 66 12.35 -3.65 0.93
CA ARG A 66 13.43 -3.55 1.93
C ARG A 66 13.08 -2.62 3.08
N GLU A 67 12.50 -1.45 2.79
CA GLU A 67 12.11 -0.51 3.85
C GLU A 67 10.88 -0.99 4.63
N MET A 68 9.94 -1.69 3.98
CA MET A 68 8.74 -2.25 4.62
C MET A 68 9.06 -3.43 5.55
N SER A 69 10.09 -4.22 5.23
CA SER A 69 10.54 -5.33 6.09
C SER A 69 11.39 -4.89 7.27
N ALA A 70 11.83 -3.62 7.32
CA ALA A 70 12.62 -3.07 8.40
C ALA A 70 11.75 -2.49 9.53
N ALA A 71 12.21 -2.64 10.78
CA ALA A 71 11.61 -1.98 11.94
C ALA A 71 12.46 -0.77 12.40
N PRO A 72 11.83 0.33 12.84
CA PRO A 72 10.39 0.57 12.90
C PRO A 72 9.81 0.91 11.51
N PHE A 73 8.56 0.51 11.25
CA PHE A 73 7.82 0.91 10.04
C PHE A 73 7.31 2.35 10.21
N PRO A 74 7.90 3.37 9.55
CA PRO A 74 7.62 4.77 9.88
C PRO A 74 6.14 5.18 9.76
N PRO A 75 5.36 4.71 8.77
CA PRO A 75 3.94 5.06 8.67
C PRO A 75 3.08 4.64 9.86
N ALA A 76 3.50 3.64 10.66
CA ALA A 76 2.78 3.19 11.85
C ALA A 76 3.20 3.92 13.14
N VAL A 77 4.15 4.85 13.07
CA VAL A 77 4.66 5.59 14.23
C VAL A 77 4.36 7.09 14.07
N HIS A 78 4.06 7.75 15.18
CA HIS A 78 3.78 9.18 15.19
C HIS A 78 4.89 9.98 14.49
N PHE A 79 4.51 10.83 13.52
CA PHE A 79 5.42 11.54 12.61
C PHE A 79 6.60 12.24 13.31
N PHE A 80 6.36 12.95 14.41
CA PHE A 80 7.42 13.66 15.15
C PHE A 80 8.56 12.75 15.62
N LYS A 81 8.30 11.46 15.87
CA LYS A 81 9.31 10.50 16.31
C LYS A 81 10.12 9.91 15.14
N VAL A 82 9.55 9.90 13.94
CA VAL A 82 10.13 9.20 12.77
C VAL A 82 10.51 10.11 11.62
N LYS A 83 10.25 11.43 11.71
CA LYS A 83 10.62 12.41 10.69
C LYS A 83 12.08 12.26 10.24
N THR A 84 13.01 12.12 11.17
CA THR A 84 14.45 11.97 10.86
C THR A 84 14.79 10.65 10.16
N LEU A 85 13.99 9.59 10.36
CA LEU A 85 14.11 8.33 9.64
C LEU A 85 13.57 8.48 8.21
N ILE A 86 12.41 9.12 8.05
CA ILE A 86 11.82 9.42 6.74
C ILE A 86 12.80 10.26 5.91
N GLU A 87 13.43 11.29 6.49
CA GLU A 87 14.41 12.14 5.79
C GLU A 87 15.65 11.39 5.31
N LYS A 88 15.99 10.26 5.94
CA LYS A 88 17.12 9.42 5.54
C LYS A 88 16.75 8.39 4.46
N SER A 89 15.46 8.04 4.33
CA SER A 89 14.93 7.04 3.40
C SER A 89 15.34 7.32 1.95
N PRO A 90 15.96 6.35 1.26
CA PRO A 90 16.15 6.38 -0.19
C PRO A 90 14.85 6.62 -0.97
N ILE A 91 13.73 6.02 -0.56
CA ILE A 91 12.42 6.24 -1.20
C ILE A 91 11.99 7.69 -1.05
N PHE A 92 12.08 8.25 0.16
CA PHE A 92 11.71 9.65 0.39
C PHE A 92 12.54 10.62 -0.46
N LYS A 93 13.86 10.40 -0.56
CA LYS A 93 14.76 11.18 -1.42
C LYS A 93 14.39 11.10 -2.91
N LEU A 94 13.93 9.94 -3.37
CA LEU A 94 13.43 9.76 -4.73
C LEU A 94 12.12 10.54 -4.94
N LEU A 95 11.15 10.42 -4.01
CA LEU A 95 9.87 11.13 -4.06
C LEU A 95 10.02 12.65 -4.00
N GLN A 96 11.07 13.17 -3.38
CA GLN A 96 11.41 14.59 -3.42
C GLN A 96 11.70 15.08 -4.84
N ARG A 97 12.35 14.25 -5.67
CA ARG A 97 12.68 14.57 -7.07
C ARG A 97 11.52 14.37 -8.03
N MET A 98 10.47 13.65 -7.61
CA MET A 98 9.30 13.40 -8.45
C MET A 98 8.48 14.69 -8.66
N PRO A 99 8.10 15.02 -9.91
CA PRO A 99 7.17 16.10 -10.20
C PRO A 99 5.76 15.71 -9.73
N LYS A 100 5.34 16.20 -8.56
CA LYS A 100 4.08 15.82 -7.89
C LYS A 100 2.82 16.51 -8.44
N GLY A 101 2.95 17.35 -9.47
CA GLY A 101 1.84 18.17 -9.95
C GLY A 101 1.58 19.37 -9.04
N ALA A 102 0.40 19.44 -8.42
CA ALA A 102 -0.06 20.59 -7.64
C ALA A 102 -0.46 20.23 -6.19
N ALA A 103 -0.34 21.20 -5.28
CA ALA A 103 -0.85 21.09 -3.91
C ALA A 103 -2.27 21.69 -3.83
N LEU A 104 -3.29 20.84 -3.79
CA LEU A 104 -4.71 21.25 -3.89
C LEU A 104 -5.41 21.47 -2.55
N HIS A 105 -4.77 21.11 -1.43
CA HIS A 105 -5.32 21.29 -0.08
C HIS A 105 -4.26 21.89 0.84
N ILE A 106 -4.32 23.21 1.05
CA ILE A 106 -3.40 23.98 1.89
C ILE A 106 -4.15 25.12 2.59
N HIS A 107 -3.70 25.48 3.79
CA HIS A 107 -4.14 26.69 4.47
C HIS A 107 -3.04 27.75 4.36
N GLY A 108 -3.42 29.02 4.13
CA GLY A 108 -2.44 30.10 3.88
C GLY A 108 -1.40 30.28 5.00
N SER A 109 -1.80 30.04 6.26
CA SER A 109 -0.90 30.12 7.42
C SER A 109 0.11 28.97 7.53
N SER A 110 -0.07 27.87 6.80
CA SER A 110 0.79 26.67 6.88
C SER A 110 1.75 26.52 5.70
N VAL A 111 1.87 27.55 4.84
CA VAL A 111 2.66 27.46 3.60
C VAL A 111 4.16 27.67 3.84
N VAL A 112 4.54 28.31 4.95
CA VAL A 112 5.93 28.65 5.27
C VAL A 112 6.40 27.97 6.56
N GLY A 113 7.70 27.69 6.64
CA GLY A 113 8.31 27.09 7.82
C GLY A 113 8.37 28.06 9.01
N VAL A 114 8.13 27.54 10.22
CA VAL A 114 8.22 28.32 11.46
C VAL A 114 9.61 28.91 11.67
N GLU A 115 10.66 28.20 11.26
CA GLU A 115 12.04 28.71 11.34
C GLU A 115 12.21 30.02 10.55
N TRP A 116 11.62 30.12 9.35
CA TRP A 116 11.66 31.36 8.57
C TRP A 116 10.86 32.47 9.24
N LEU A 117 9.69 32.16 9.82
CA LEU A 117 8.91 33.14 10.56
C LEU A 117 9.71 33.73 11.73
N VAL A 118 10.34 32.88 12.54
CA VAL A 118 11.11 33.30 13.73
C VAL A 118 12.44 33.97 13.38
N LYS A 119 13.15 33.51 12.34
CA LYS A 119 14.47 34.08 11.99
C LYS A 119 14.38 35.29 11.07
N ASN A 120 13.25 35.50 10.38
CA ASN A 120 13.09 36.61 9.43
C ASN A 120 11.98 37.56 9.84
N VAL A 121 10.73 37.08 9.96
CA VAL A 121 9.56 37.95 10.10
C VAL A 121 9.55 38.70 11.43
N THR A 122 9.91 38.04 12.53
CA THR A 122 9.95 38.68 13.86
C THR A 122 11.06 39.72 14.00
N HIS A 123 12.01 39.77 13.07
CA HIS A 123 13.10 40.76 13.05
C HIS A 123 12.79 41.97 12.16
N ARG A 124 11.59 42.03 11.57
CA ARG A 124 11.18 43.17 10.73
C ARG A 124 10.74 44.36 11.60
N PRO A 125 10.91 45.61 11.12
CA PRO A 125 10.46 46.79 11.85
C PRO A 125 8.98 46.72 12.24
N HIS A 126 8.64 47.29 13.39
CA HIS A 126 7.25 47.40 13.89
C HIS A 126 6.57 46.04 14.18
N CYS A 127 7.34 45.01 14.54
CA CYS A 127 6.82 43.73 15.04
C CYS A 127 6.81 43.73 16.57
N TYR A 128 5.63 43.66 17.18
CA TYR A 128 5.44 43.71 18.63
C TYR A 128 4.94 42.37 19.17
N ILE A 129 5.23 42.07 20.43
CA ILE A 129 4.73 40.89 21.16
C ILE A 129 3.80 41.33 22.28
N CYS A 130 2.74 40.56 22.53
CA CYS A 130 1.78 40.76 23.61
C CYS A 130 1.39 39.40 24.22
N PHE A 131 1.06 39.38 25.51
CA PHE A 131 0.58 38.20 26.22
C PHE A 131 -0.80 38.52 26.80
N THR A 132 -1.80 37.69 26.48
CA THR A 132 -3.20 37.84 26.92
C THR A 132 -3.44 37.19 28.28
#